data_AF-A0A2S6U8H8-F1
#
_entry.id   AF-A0A2S6U8H8-F1
#
_cell.length_a   1.000
_cell.length_b   1.000
_cell.length_c   1.000
_cell.angle_alpha   90.00
_cell.angle_beta   90.00
_cell.angle_gamma   90.00
#
_symmetry.space_group_name_H-M   'P 1'
#
loop_
_entity.id
_entity.type
_entity.pdbx_description
1 polymer ?
#
loop_
_entity_poly.entity_id
_entity_poly.type
_entity_poly.pdbx_seq_one_letter_code
_entity_poly.pdbx_strand_id
1 'polypeptide(L)'
;MERAYLIQSQHAFPKVSYMELLSELDGRYGQPTGSECTAKEKNNSIQCNLFWKMTGVRLTAEIKTSASNGGETARTLLRVTATNIRPDSFFHKLRNKKDRLNLKDLKFQN
;
A
#
# COMPACT_ATOMS: atom_id res chain seq x y z
N MET A 1 -10.38 20.43 7.90
CA MET A 1 -9.35 19.63 7.19
C MET A 1 -9.20 18.35 7.98
N GLU A 2 -9.89 17.30 7.54
CA GLU A 2 -10.00 16.00 8.21
C GLU A 2 -8.61 15.35 8.30
N ARG A 3 -8.20 14.95 9.52
CA ARG A 3 -6.90 14.30 9.74
C ARG A 3 -7.00 12.82 9.38
N ALA A 4 -7.01 12.52 8.08
CA ALA A 4 -6.74 11.17 7.61
C ALA A 4 -5.30 10.80 8.04
N TYR A 5 -5.17 9.90 9.00
CA TYR A 5 -3.86 9.37 9.37
C TYR A 5 -3.31 8.56 8.21
N LEU A 6 -2.12 8.94 7.73
CA LEU A 6 -1.39 8.29 6.67
C LEU A 6 -0.23 7.50 7.27
N ILE A 7 -0.24 6.19 7.08
CA ILE A 7 0.92 5.34 7.36
C ILE A 7 1.52 4.95 6.01
N GLN A 8 2.79 5.29 5.80
CA GLN A 8 3.53 4.97 4.59
C GLN A 8 4.77 4.16 4.95
N SER A 9 4.95 3.02 4.27
CA SER A 9 6.18 2.25 4.29
C SER A 9 6.77 2.18 2.89
N GLN A 10 8.08 2.35 2.75
CA GLN A 10 8.76 2.28 1.46
C GLN A 10 10.04 1.45 1.58
N HIS A 11 10.18 0.48 0.68
CA HIS A 11 11.31 -0.45 0.64
C HIS A 11 11.85 -0.53 -0.78
N ALA A 12 13.17 -0.64 -0.90
CA ALA A 12 13.84 -0.82 -2.17
C ALA A 12 14.62 -2.13 -2.15
N PHE A 13 14.39 -2.95 -3.18
CA PHE A 13 14.92 -4.30 -3.29
C PHE A 13 15.76 -4.41 -4.58
N PRO A 14 17.03 -4.81 -4.47
CA PRO A 14 17.91 -5.01 -5.63
C PRO A 14 17.74 -6.38 -6.30
N LYS A 15 17.10 -7.36 -5.63
CA LYS A 15 16.97 -8.75 -6.13
C LYS A 15 15.57 -9.34 -6.01
N VAL A 16 14.64 -8.65 -5.37
CA VAL A 16 13.26 -9.15 -5.22
C VAL A 16 12.49 -8.78 -6.48
N SER A 17 11.89 -9.78 -7.10
CA SER A 17 11.08 -9.64 -8.30
C SER A 17 9.70 -9.03 -7.99
N TYR A 18 9.07 -8.48 -9.03
CA TYR A 18 7.69 -8.01 -8.98
C TYR A 18 6.73 -9.11 -8.48
N MET A 19 6.89 -10.34 -8.95
CA MET A 19 6.01 -11.47 -8.62
C MET A 19 6.12 -11.88 -7.15
N GLU A 20 7.32 -11.88 -6.58
CA GLU A 20 7.51 -12.18 -5.16
C GLU A 20 6.81 -11.15 -4.27
N LEU A 21 6.90 -9.86 -4.60
CA LEU A 21 6.19 -8.82 -3.86
C LEU A 21 4.67 -8.93 -4.01
N LEU A 22 4.17 -9.31 -5.19
CA LEU A 22 2.75 -9.58 -5.37
C LEU A 22 2.28 -10.73 -4.48
N SER A 23 3.01 -11.85 -4.45
CA SER A 23 2.68 -12.98 -3.60
C SER A 23 2.74 -12.62 -2.11
N GLU A 24 3.71 -11.80 -1.69
CA GLU A 24 3.78 -11.32 -0.30
C GLU A 24 2.57 -10.43 0.05
N LEU A 25 2.16 -9.53 -0.83
CA LEU A 25 1.00 -8.65 -0.61
C LEU A 25 -0.31 -9.45 -0.59
N ASP A 26 -0.47 -10.41 -1.49
CA ASP A 26 -1.63 -11.31 -1.51
C ASP A 26 -1.71 -12.15 -0.24
N GLY A 27 -0.59 -12.73 0.21
CA GLY A 27 -0.54 -13.47 1.47
C GLY A 27 -0.83 -12.62 2.72
N ARG A 28 -0.59 -11.30 2.67
CA ARG A 28 -0.82 -10.38 3.80
C ARG A 28 -2.19 -9.72 3.80
N TYR A 29 -2.69 -9.33 2.63
CA TYR A 29 -3.87 -8.48 2.49
C TYR A 29 -4.98 -9.12 1.64
N GLY A 30 -4.75 -10.31 1.11
CA GLY A 30 -5.63 -10.97 0.14
C GLY A 30 -5.61 -10.29 -1.23
N GLN A 31 -6.59 -10.67 -2.06
CA GLN A 31 -6.68 -10.16 -3.42
C GLN A 31 -7.04 -8.67 -3.45
N PRO A 32 -6.33 -7.84 -4.25
CA PRO A 32 -6.69 -6.43 -4.41
C PRO A 32 -8.05 -6.29 -5.09
N THR A 33 -8.80 -5.28 -4.65
CA THR A 33 -10.08 -4.86 -5.26
C THR A 33 -9.90 -4.19 -6.63
N GLY A 34 -8.67 -3.80 -6.97
CA GLY A 34 -8.33 -3.23 -8.27
C GLY A 34 -6.83 -3.04 -8.44
N SER A 35 -6.40 -2.87 -9.69
CA SER A 35 -5.00 -2.63 -10.05
C SER A 35 -4.87 -1.72 -11.25
N GLU A 36 -3.88 -0.83 -11.23
CA GLU A 36 -3.52 0.04 -12.34
C GLU A 36 -2.02 -0.10 -12.64
N CYS A 37 -1.68 -0.60 -13.82
CA CYS A 37 -0.29 -0.78 -14.24
C CYS A 37 0.06 0.14 -15.40
N THR A 38 1.25 0.74 -15.35
CA THR A 38 1.81 1.56 -16.41
C THR A 38 3.23 1.10 -16.71
N ALA A 39 3.54 0.93 -17.99
CA ALA A 39 4.89 0.70 -18.47
C ALA A 39 5.41 1.96 -19.14
N LYS A 40 6.63 2.39 -18.80
CA LYS A 40 7.30 3.53 -19.46
C LYS A 40 8.45 3.02 -20.32
N GLU A 41 8.28 3.12 -21.63
CA GLU A 41 9.25 2.71 -22.65
C GLU A 41 10.61 3.39 -22.49
N LYS A 42 10.63 4.65 -22.05
CA LYS A 42 11.89 5.42 -21.95
C LYS A 42 12.84 4.95 -20.84
N ASN A 43 12.33 4.25 -19.82
CA ASN A 43 13.10 3.90 -18.61
C ASN A 43 12.99 2.42 -18.20
N ASN A 44 12.68 1.50 -19.14
CA ASN A 44 12.48 0.06 -18.89
C ASN A 44 11.87 -0.21 -17.51
N SER A 45 10.72 0.43 -17.24
CA SER A 45 10.10 0.43 -15.92
C SER A 45 8.62 0.11 -16.00
N ILE A 46 8.20 -0.72 -15.07
CA ILE A 46 6.81 -1.10 -14.83
C ILE A 46 6.44 -0.57 -13.45
N GLN A 47 5.32 0.13 -13.37
CA GLN A 47 4.74 0.57 -12.11
C GLN A 47 3.30 0.08 -12.03
N CYS A 48 2.98 -0.66 -10.97
CA CYS A 48 1.63 -1.10 -10.67
C CYS A 48 1.19 -0.56 -9.32
N ASN A 49 -0.02 0.00 -9.28
CA ASN A 49 -0.72 0.37 -8.06
C ASN A 49 -1.81 -0.69 -7.81
N LEU A 50 -1.87 -1.20 -6.59
CA LEU A 50 -2.84 -2.18 -6.13
C LEU A 50 -3.68 -1.54 -5.03
N PHE A 51 -4.98 -1.80 -5.03
CA PHE A 51 -5.93 -1.14 -4.12
C PHE A 51 -6.74 -2.17 -3.33
N TRP A 52 -6.83 -1.97 -2.02
CA TRP A 52 -7.75 -2.71 -1.15
C TRP A 52 -8.68 -1.74 -0.43
N LYS A 53 -9.95 -2.16 -0.32
CA LYS A 53 -10.94 -1.50 0.53
C LYS A 53 -11.12 -2.32 1.79
N MET A 54 -10.72 -1.76 2.92
CA MET A 54 -10.88 -2.35 4.24
C MET A 54 -11.78 -1.44 5.08
N THR A 55 -12.34 -1.94 6.18
CA THR A 55 -13.31 -1.18 6.98
C THR A 55 -12.70 0.08 7.59
N GLY A 56 -12.97 1.23 6.95
CA GLY A 56 -12.45 2.53 7.35
C GLY A 56 -10.96 2.74 7.05
N VAL A 57 -10.36 1.88 6.21
CA VAL A 57 -8.98 2.04 5.74
C VAL A 57 -8.94 1.80 4.23
N ARG A 58 -8.29 2.70 3.50
CA ARG A 58 -7.88 2.48 2.11
C ARG A 58 -6.41 2.11 2.09
N LEU A 59 -6.11 0.91 1.61
CA LEU A 59 -4.73 0.45 1.45
C LEU A 59 -4.37 0.52 -0.03
N THR A 60 -3.21 1.11 -0.33
CA THR A 60 -2.62 1.16 -1.66
C THR A 60 -1.21 0.62 -1.60
N ALA A 61 -0.84 -0.28 -2.50
CA ALA A 61 0.54 -0.71 -2.68
C ALA A 61 1.01 -0.35 -4.08
N GLU A 62 2.11 0.38 -4.18
CA GLU A 62 2.80 0.68 -5.43
C GLU A 62 4.04 -0.21 -5.53
N ILE A 63 4.12 -0.99 -6.60
CA ILE A 63 5.33 -1.73 -6.98
C ILE A 63 5.89 -1.10 -8.24
N LYS A 64 7.11 -0.59 -8.17
CA LYS A 64 7.83 -0.03 -9.30
C LYS A 64 9.10 -0.82 -9.55
N THR A 65 9.16 -1.54 -10.66
CA THR A 65 10.37 -2.22 -11.12
C THR A 65 10.98 -1.41 -12.25
N SER A 66 12.29 -1.13 -12.18
CA SER A 66 13.04 -0.45 -13.24
C SER A 66 14.35 -1.19 -13.52
N ALA A 67 14.67 -1.39 -14.79
CA ALA A 67 15.97 -1.90 -15.21
C ALA A 67 16.83 -0.76 -15.77
N SER A 68 18.12 -0.76 -15.43
CA SER A 68 19.11 0.09 -16.09
C SER A 68 19.35 -0.37 -17.53
N ASN A 69 19.65 0.58 -18.43
CA ASN A 69 20.07 0.26 -19.80
C ASN A 69 21.37 -0.57 -19.72
N GLY A 70 21.29 -1.85 -20.06
CA GLY A 70 22.39 -2.81 -19.91
C GLY A 70 22.02 -4.09 -19.14
N GLY A 71 20.85 -4.15 -18.49
CA GLY A 71 20.29 -5.40 -17.93
C GLY A 71 20.92 -5.90 -16.63
N GLU A 72 22.03 -5.33 -16.16
CA GLU A 72 22.76 -5.85 -14.99
C GLU A 72 22.15 -5.49 -13.63
N THR A 73 21.28 -4.47 -13.53
CA THR A 73 20.68 -4.07 -12.25
C THR A 73 19.21 -3.68 -12.39
N ALA A 74 18.32 -4.65 -12.22
CA ALA A 74 16.91 -4.36 -11.96
C ALA A 74 16.73 -3.96 -10.49
N ARG A 75 15.95 -2.91 -10.24
CA ARG A 75 15.57 -2.48 -8.89
C ARG A 75 14.07 -2.43 -8.79
N THR A 76 13.54 -2.99 -7.72
CA THR A 76 12.12 -2.94 -7.41
C THR A 76 11.89 -2.13 -6.15
N LEU A 77 10.93 -1.23 -6.21
CA LEU A 77 10.51 -0.39 -5.10
C LEU A 77 9.08 -0.78 -4.73
N LEU A 78 8.86 -1.04 -3.45
CA LEU A 78 7.53 -1.23 -2.87
C LEU A 78 7.22 -0.04 -1.98
N ARG A 79 6.06 0.58 -2.20
CA ARG A 79 5.50 1.58 -1.30
C ARG A 79 4.10 1.15 -0.89
N VAL A 80 3.88 0.95 0.40
CA VAL A 80 2.57 0.61 0.97
C VAL A 80 2.06 1.80 1.76
N THR A 81 0.84 2.23 1.44
CA THR A 81 0.18 3.38 2.03
C THR A 81 -1.18 2.96 2.58
N ALA A 82 -1.39 3.16 3.87
CA ALA A 82 -2.68 2.97 4.52
C ALA A 82 -3.24 4.33 4.94
N THR A 83 -4.44 4.64 4.47
CA THR A 83 -5.15 5.88 4.76
C THR A 83 -6.41 5.58 5.55
N ASN A 84 -6.55 6.14 6.74
CA ASN A 84 -7.81 6.06 7.47
C ASN A 84 -8.85 6.98 6.80
N ILE A 85 -9.97 6.40 6.38
CA ILE A 85 -11.04 7.10 5.65
C ILE A 85 -12.33 7.24 6.49
N ARG A 86 -12.26 6.97 7.80
CA ARG A 86 -13.41 7.15 8.68
C ARG A 86 -13.72 8.64 8.84
N PRO A 87 -15.00 9.02 8.99
CA PRO A 87 -15.40 10.41 9.16
C PRO A 87 -14.83 11.00 10.45
N ASP A 88 -14.62 12.31 10.49
CA ASP A 88 -14.12 13.03 11.67
C ASP A 88 -14.91 12.71 12.96
N SER A 89 -16.23 12.47 12.86
CA SER A 89 -17.07 12.07 14.00
C SER A 89 -16.59 10.79 14.70
N PHE A 90 -15.94 9.88 13.98
CA PHE A 90 -15.29 8.69 14.54
C PHE A 90 -14.14 9.09 15.47
N PHE A 91 -13.28 10.02 15.04
CA PHE A 91 -12.16 10.55 15.82
C PHE A 91 -12.61 11.40 17.01
N HIS A 92 -13.70 12.16 16.87
CA HIS A 92 -14.29 12.90 17.99
C HIS A 92 -14.83 11.97 19.08
N LYS A 93 -15.47 10.85 18.72
CA LYS A 93 -15.92 9.84 19.70
C LYS A 93 -14.74 9.22 20.47
N LEU A 94 -13.59 9.05 19.84
CA LEU A 94 -12.38 8.51 20.45
C LEU A 94 -11.65 9.49 21.35
N ARG A 95 -11.74 10.79 21.05
CA ARG A 95 -11.21 11.84 21.92
C ARG A 95 -12.02 11.95 23.22
N ASN A 96 -13.32 11.63 23.16
CA ASN A 96 -14.25 11.71 24.29
C ASN A 96 -14.31 10.43 25.14
N LYS A 97 -13.94 9.27 24.59
CA LYS A 97 -13.71 8.06 25.39
C LYS A 97 -12.24 8.00 25.81
N LYS A 98 -11.97 7.72 27.09
CA LYS A 98 -10.62 7.41 27.60
C LYS A 98 -9.97 6.19 26.92
N ASP A 99 -10.69 5.50 26.03
CA ASP A 99 -10.25 4.34 25.29
C ASP A 99 -9.43 4.76 24.06
N ARG A 100 -8.11 4.75 24.24
CA ARG A 100 -7.15 4.81 23.13
C ARG A 100 -7.46 3.64 22.18
N LEU A 101 -7.85 3.93 20.94
CA LEU A 101 -7.95 2.93 19.88
C LEU A 101 -6.62 2.19 19.78
N ASN A 102 -6.64 0.89 20.05
CA ASN A 102 -5.49 0.05 19.79
C ASN A 102 -5.55 -0.38 18.32
N LEU A 103 -4.38 -0.45 17.68
CA LEU A 103 -4.25 -0.86 16.27
C LEU A 103 -4.92 -2.22 15.99
N LYS A 104 -5.09 -3.05 17.03
CA LYS A 104 -5.74 -4.36 17.00
C LYS A 104 -7.25 -4.32 16.74
N ASP A 105 -7.90 -3.16 16.91
CA ASP A 105 -9.34 -2.99 16.68
C ASP A 105 -9.68 -2.74 15.20
N LEU A 106 -8.66 -2.60 14.34
CA LEU A 106 -8.83 -2.50 12.90
C LEU A 106 -8.97 -3.93 12.32
N LYS A 107 -10.21 -4.41 12.20
CA LYS A 107 -10.51 -5.67 11.52
C LYS A 107 -10.53 -5.49 10.00
N PHE A 108 -9.89 -6.42 9.29
CA PHE A 108 -9.99 -6.59 7.85
C PHE A 108 -11.37 -7.17 7.52
N GLN A 109 -12.04 -6.63 6.49
CA GLN A 109 -13.21 -7.25 5.90
C GLN A 109 -12.70 -8.22 4.84
N ASN A 110 -12.90 -9.53 5.06
CA ASN A 110 -12.78 -10.55 4.04
C ASN A 110 -13.89 -10.41 3.01
#